data_AF-A0A7S3WZV1-F1
#
_entry.id   AF-A0A7S3WZV1-F1
#
_cell.length_a   1.000
_cell.length_b   1.000
_cell.length_c   1.000
_cell.angle_alpha   90.00
_cell.angle_beta   90.00
_cell.angle_gamma   90.00
#
_symmetry.space_group_name_H-M   'P 1'
#
loop_
_entity.id
_entity.type
_entity.pdbx_description
1 polymer ?
#
loop_
_entity_poly.entity_id
_entity_poly.type
_entity_poly.pdbx_seq_one_letter_code
_entity_poly.pdbx_strand_id
1 'polypeptide(L)'
;DRVREGAPPPLPPPPRRLSRGEEGRPPTDPPALLVPLQELRHSLHLPPSASVVRAFTDDDDAMQLWLKTEREDASARLAAVLAAPAAWDAPAVPGGVDEAGGADLSSAGSSPLRAPACASGAMRLSLDLLERVRLVSDPAAQGRAIDEVLLPTLGEFSAILRAKAAQAMIGAADWESVGALLATLLFAAPLLEEWQEEPPLASLDAPRAVFGAVLRGWREMREELEEHASSTLAADFFHGAGRYVGERRDFRLAAEGEAAGGEGEPLGDLSPALCEPLSLLRSQLAALRAQLPAASLRRAWRSLAEALDTWVYESVVRRSAFSAAGAQRFRRDAQALVDSFSGVSASAHTAMRRLHEVAIVFGLPPPARAELLQLASAGAAALSRRRDELGVHALDGESLSELLASLVVDS
;
A
#
# COMPACT_ATOMS: atom_id res chain seq x y z
N ASP A 1 10.67 44.61 75.63
CA ASP A 1 9.55 43.70 75.28
C ASP A 1 9.46 43.60 73.75
N ARG A 2 10.23 42.80 73.00
CA ARG A 2 10.46 41.33 73.00
C ARG A 2 9.18 40.50 72.83
N VAL A 3 8.63 40.50 71.62
CA VAL A 3 7.83 39.39 71.07
C VAL A 3 8.76 38.53 70.21
N ARG A 4 9.11 37.36 70.74
CA ARG A 4 9.82 36.24 70.09
C ARG A 4 8.85 35.56 69.12
N GLU A 5 9.21 35.41 67.85
CA GLU A 5 9.89 34.24 67.26
C GLU A 5 9.22 32.89 67.61
N GLY A 6 8.53 32.34 66.62
CA GLY A 6 8.14 30.93 66.52
C GLY A 6 8.29 30.48 65.08
N ALA A 7 9.47 29.96 64.73
CA ALA A 7 9.73 29.35 63.43
C ALA A 7 9.02 27.98 63.34
N PRO A 8 8.44 27.61 62.17
CA PRO A 8 7.84 26.29 61.99
C PRO A 8 8.91 25.19 61.90
N PRO A 9 8.57 23.94 62.28
CA PRO A 9 9.51 22.83 62.33
C PRO A 9 10.01 22.41 60.94
N PRO A 10 11.22 21.80 60.86
CA PRO A 10 11.81 21.40 59.59
C PRO A 10 11.04 20.25 58.95
N LEU A 11 10.86 20.33 57.63
CA LEU A 11 10.29 19.27 56.80
C LEU A 11 11.21 18.02 56.82
N PRO A 12 10.64 16.80 56.73
CA PRO A 12 11.42 15.58 56.65
C PRO A 12 12.25 15.52 55.36
N PRO A 13 13.41 14.85 55.38
CA PRO A 13 14.29 14.76 54.23
C PRO A 13 13.62 13.98 53.08
N PRO A 14 13.91 14.33 51.81
CA PRO A 14 13.38 13.61 50.67
C PRO A 14 13.93 12.18 50.62
N PRO A 15 13.16 11.21 50.08
CA PRO A 15 13.61 9.84 49.96
C PRO A 15 14.87 9.77 49.09
N ARG A 16 15.83 8.97 49.57
CA ARG A 16 17.11 8.70 48.90
C ARG A 16 16.85 8.24 47.46
N ARG A 17 17.47 8.95 46.50
CA ARG A 17 17.61 8.49 45.11
C ARG A 17 18.32 7.13 45.14
N LEU A 18 17.58 6.07 44.82
CA LEU A 18 18.17 4.82 44.43
C LEU A 18 18.76 4.99 43.04
N SER A 19 20.02 4.59 42.94
CA SER A 19 20.87 4.66 41.79
C SER A 19 20.24 3.96 40.59
N ARG A 20 20.35 4.65 39.45
CA ARG A 20 20.32 4.17 38.07
C ARG A 20 20.90 2.75 37.99
N GLY A 21 20.05 1.78 37.66
CA GLY A 21 20.41 0.39 37.42
C GLY A 21 19.39 -0.23 36.47
N GLU A 22 19.87 -0.53 35.28
CA GLU A 22 19.32 -1.49 34.31
C GLU A 22 18.01 -1.13 33.58
N GLU A 23 18.23 -0.74 32.33
CA GLU A 23 17.25 -0.63 31.26
C GLU A 23 16.51 -1.95 31.04
N GLY A 24 15.19 -1.85 30.87
CA GLY A 24 14.28 -2.97 30.69
C GLY A 24 14.62 -3.83 29.47
N ARG A 25 15.13 -5.02 29.75
CA ARG A 25 14.89 -6.22 28.93
C ARG A 25 13.53 -6.78 29.32
N PRO A 26 12.60 -7.06 28.39
CA PRO A 26 11.45 -7.89 28.72
C PRO A 26 11.96 -9.29 29.13
N PRO A 27 11.33 -9.96 30.11
CA PRO A 27 11.75 -11.27 30.56
C PRO A 27 11.68 -12.23 29.37
N THR A 28 12.84 -12.76 29.01
CA THR A 28 13.03 -13.83 28.02
C THR A 28 13.22 -15.14 28.77
N ASP A 29 12.42 -15.34 29.82
CA ASP A 29 12.39 -16.62 30.51
C ASP A 29 11.43 -17.54 29.74
N PRO A 30 11.90 -18.71 29.28
CA PRO A 30 10.99 -19.75 28.81
C PRO A 30 10.03 -20.10 29.97
N PRO A 31 8.76 -20.46 29.69
CA PRO A 31 7.83 -20.85 30.75
C PRO A 31 8.46 -21.93 31.62
N ALA A 32 8.38 -21.76 32.94
CA ALA A 32 9.14 -22.48 33.97
C ALA A 32 9.04 -24.03 33.93
N LEU A 33 8.18 -24.58 33.09
CA LEU A 33 7.98 -26.02 32.88
C LEU A 33 8.70 -26.59 31.65
N LEU A 34 9.25 -25.76 30.75
CA LEU A 34 9.90 -26.21 29.51
C LEU A 34 11.35 -26.65 29.69
N VAL A 35 12.12 -25.96 30.54
CA VAL A 35 13.53 -26.30 30.83
C VAL A 35 13.66 -27.71 31.43
N PRO A 36 12.82 -28.12 32.42
CA PRO A 36 12.92 -29.44 33.01
C PRO A 36 12.69 -30.60 32.01
N LEU A 37 11.79 -30.44 31.03
CA LEU A 37 11.41 -31.53 30.12
C LEU A 37 12.46 -31.80 29.04
N GLN A 38 13.10 -30.74 28.51
CA GLN A 38 14.21 -30.90 27.56
C GLN A 38 15.47 -31.44 28.25
N GLU A 39 15.76 -30.98 29.47
CA GLU A 39 16.87 -31.48 30.28
C GLU A 39 16.68 -32.94 30.69
N LEU A 40 15.46 -33.35 31.06
CA LEU A 40 15.14 -34.76 31.38
C LEU A 40 15.36 -35.68 30.18
N ARG A 41 14.93 -35.26 28.98
CA ARG A 41 15.14 -36.06 27.76
C ARG A 41 16.62 -36.23 27.42
N HIS A 42 17.39 -35.15 27.53
CA HIS A 42 18.83 -35.16 27.25
C HIS A 42 19.60 -35.99 28.29
N SER A 43 19.21 -35.89 29.56
CA SER A 43 19.89 -36.57 30.68
C SER A 43 19.58 -38.06 30.79
N LEU A 44 18.42 -38.53 30.29
CA LEU A 44 18.00 -39.93 30.39
C LEU A 44 18.19 -40.75 29.11
N HIS A 45 18.75 -40.17 28.04
CA HIS A 45 18.93 -40.83 26.73
C HIS A 45 17.65 -41.50 26.21
N LEU A 46 16.48 -40.94 26.51
CA LEU A 46 15.20 -41.50 26.06
C LEU A 46 15.10 -41.39 24.53
N PRO A 47 14.61 -42.43 23.84
CA PRO A 47 14.39 -42.34 22.40
C PRO A 47 13.38 -41.22 22.11
N PRO A 48 13.44 -40.56 20.93
CA PRO A 48 12.51 -39.48 20.57
C PRO A 48 11.03 -39.86 20.71
N SER A 49 10.74 -41.17 20.65
CA SER A 49 9.42 -41.78 20.74
C SER A 49 8.93 -42.07 22.16
N ALA A 50 9.77 -41.93 23.19
CA ALA A 50 9.40 -42.08 24.60
C ALA A 50 9.56 -40.73 25.31
N SER A 51 8.55 -39.87 25.15
CA SER A 51 8.51 -38.60 25.87
C SER A 51 7.36 -38.63 26.87
N VAL A 52 7.53 -37.98 28.02
CA VAL A 52 6.44 -37.72 28.98
C VAL A 52 5.27 -36.99 28.30
N VAL A 53 5.55 -36.26 27.22
CA VAL A 53 4.55 -35.63 26.36
C VAL A 53 3.66 -36.68 25.68
N ARG A 54 4.15 -37.89 25.42
CA ARG A 54 3.36 -38.95 24.77
C ARG A 54 2.23 -39.49 25.66
N ALA A 55 2.52 -39.69 26.95
CA ALA A 55 1.50 -40.06 27.92
C ALA A 55 0.40 -38.98 28.07
N PHE A 56 0.75 -37.72 27.77
CA PHE A 56 -0.19 -36.59 27.73
C PHE A 56 -0.97 -36.51 26.40
N THR A 57 -0.32 -36.80 25.28
CA THR A 57 -0.96 -36.77 23.95
C THR A 57 -1.86 -37.98 23.70
N ASP A 58 -1.60 -39.09 24.38
CA ASP A 58 -2.37 -40.34 24.26
C ASP A 58 -3.67 -40.32 25.10
N ASP A 59 -3.78 -39.42 26.08
CA ASP A 59 -5.01 -39.15 26.84
C ASP A 59 -5.79 -38.01 26.19
N ASP A 60 -6.92 -38.34 25.56
CA ASP A 60 -7.71 -37.37 24.79
C ASP A 60 -8.31 -36.26 25.68
N ASP A 61 -8.70 -36.59 26.92
CA ASP A 61 -9.27 -35.60 27.86
C ASP A 61 -8.19 -34.60 28.28
N ALA A 62 -6.98 -35.09 28.54
CA ALA A 62 -5.83 -34.25 28.89
C ALA A 62 -5.42 -33.35 27.71
N MET A 63 -5.34 -33.90 26.49
CA MET A 63 -5.06 -33.16 25.26
C MET A 63 -6.11 -32.08 25.01
N GLN A 64 -7.40 -32.42 25.10
CA GLN A 64 -8.50 -31.46 24.94
C GLN A 64 -8.43 -30.31 25.95
N LEU A 65 -8.13 -30.62 27.22
CA LEU A 65 -7.99 -29.60 28.26
C LEU A 65 -6.82 -28.64 27.97
N TRP A 66 -5.69 -29.16 27.49
CA TRP A 66 -4.54 -28.35 27.10
C TRP A 66 -4.84 -27.48 25.88
N LEU A 67 -5.42 -28.04 24.81
CA LEU A 67 -5.82 -27.27 23.63
C LEU A 67 -6.74 -26.11 23.99
N LYS A 68 -7.73 -26.36 24.86
CA LYS A 68 -8.63 -25.32 25.36
C LYS A 68 -7.87 -24.22 26.11
N THR A 69 -6.96 -24.62 27.01
CA THR A 69 -6.19 -23.67 27.83
C THR A 69 -5.23 -22.84 26.98
N GLU A 70 -4.54 -23.46 26.02
CA GLU A 70 -3.67 -22.77 25.07
C GLU A 70 -4.46 -21.79 24.19
N ARG A 71 -5.66 -22.17 23.74
CA ARG A 71 -6.52 -21.27 22.98
C ARG A 71 -6.97 -20.06 23.79
N GLU A 72 -7.40 -20.27 25.04
CA GLU A 72 -7.81 -19.19 25.94
C GLU A 72 -6.63 -18.24 26.25
N ASP A 73 -5.45 -18.77 26.52
CA ASP A 73 -4.22 -17.97 26.71
C ASP A 73 -3.84 -17.20 25.45
N ALA A 74 -3.83 -17.86 24.29
CA ALA A 74 -3.50 -17.24 23.01
C ALA A 74 -4.45 -16.09 22.68
N SER A 75 -5.76 -16.28 22.86
CA SER A 75 -6.76 -15.24 22.62
C SER A 75 -6.57 -14.05 23.58
N ALA A 76 -6.33 -14.31 24.87
CA ALA A 76 -6.06 -13.26 25.85
C ALA A 76 -4.78 -12.47 25.54
N ARG A 77 -3.70 -13.16 25.17
CA ARG A 77 -2.42 -12.55 24.78
C ARG A 77 -2.55 -11.74 23.49
N LEU A 78 -3.27 -12.26 22.50
CA LEU A 78 -3.56 -11.54 21.26
C LEU A 78 -4.35 -10.27 21.56
N ALA A 79 -5.42 -10.35 22.35
CA ALA A 79 -6.21 -9.19 22.74
C ALA A 79 -5.35 -8.13 23.44
N ALA A 80 -4.45 -8.52 24.34
CA ALA A 80 -3.53 -7.61 25.00
C ALA A 80 -2.56 -6.91 24.02
N VAL A 81 -2.01 -7.65 23.05
CA VAL A 81 -1.15 -7.08 21.99
C VAL A 81 -1.93 -6.04 21.16
N LEU A 82 -3.16 -6.34 20.79
CA LEU A 82 -3.96 -5.50 19.89
C LEU A 82 -4.58 -4.28 20.59
N ALA A 83 -4.74 -4.34 21.92
CA ALA A 83 -5.22 -3.25 22.76
C ALA A 83 -4.12 -2.28 23.21
N ALA A 84 -2.83 -2.59 22.94
CA ALA A 84 -1.75 -1.70 23.30
C ALA A 84 -1.89 -0.34 22.56
N PRO A 85 -1.63 0.80 23.23
CA PRO A 85 -1.87 2.13 22.62
C PRO A 85 -1.17 2.36 21.28
N ALA A 86 0.05 1.83 21.15
CA ALA A 86 0.87 1.95 19.94
C ALA A 86 0.80 0.71 19.03
N ALA A 87 -0.20 -0.17 19.23
CA ALA A 87 -0.31 -1.42 18.48
C ALA A 87 -0.41 -1.15 16.97
N TRP A 88 -1.16 -0.11 16.59
CA TRP A 88 -1.53 0.18 15.21
C TRP A 88 -0.76 1.34 14.59
N ASP A 89 0.18 1.92 15.33
CA ASP A 89 0.93 3.08 14.86
C ASP A 89 1.76 2.69 13.63
N ALA A 90 1.68 3.52 12.59
CA ALA A 90 2.47 3.34 11.40
C ALA A 90 3.97 3.48 11.77
N PRO A 91 4.82 2.53 11.38
CA PRO A 91 6.23 2.63 11.65
C PRO A 91 6.79 3.81 10.85
N ALA A 92 7.43 4.76 11.55
CA ALA A 92 8.04 5.92 10.92
C ALA A 92 8.88 5.49 9.71
N VAL A 93 8.52 5.95 8.51
CA VAL A 93 9.22 5.63 7.27
C VAL A 93 10.64 6.20 7.39
N PRO A 94 11.69 5.34 7.42
CA PRO A 94 13.06 5.83 7.47
C PRO A 94 13.41 6.41 6.10
N GLY A 95 13.28 7.72 5.97
CA GLY A 95 13.45 8.45 4.71
C GLY A 95 12.61 9.72 4.62
N GLY A 96 12.29 10.32 5.76
CA GLY A 96 11.73 11.67 5.79
C GLY A 96 12.69 12.63 5.11
N VAL A 97 12.23 13.20 4.00
CA VAL A 97 12.64 14.51 3.48
C VAL A 97 14.10 14.61 3.01
N ASP A 98 14.51 13.82 2.01
CA ASP A 98 15.44 14.39 1.02
C ASP A 98 14.59 15.12 -0.02
N GLU A 99 14.33 16.41 0.25
CA GLU A 99 14.00 17.37 -0.80
C GLU A 99 15.13 17.34 -1.84
N ALA A 100 14.78 17.19 -3.12
CA ALA A 100 15.64 17.31 -4.31
C ALA A 100 16.24 16.05 -4.97
N GLY A 101 15.98 14.83 -4.49
CA GLY A 101 16.46 13.62 -5.17
C GLY A 101 15.33 12.81 -5.80
N GLY A 102 15.10 12.93 -7.12
CA GLY A 102 14.21 12.07 -7.91
C GLY A 102 14.68 10.61 -8.00
N ALA A 103 14.90 9.97 -6.85
CA ALA A 103 15.21 8.56 -6.76
C ALA A 103 13.92 7.77 -7.03
N ASP A 104 13.91 7.15 -8.20
CA ASP A 104 12.81 6.36 -8.70
C ASP A 104 12.50 5.22 -7.69
N LEU A 105 11.28 5.21 -7.13
CA LEU A 105 10.81 4.15 -6.21
C LEU A 105 10.76 2.77 -6.90
N SER A 106 10.96 2.75 -8.23
CA SER A 106 11.26 1.58 -9.06
C SER A 106 12.55 0.88 -8.66
N SER A 107 13.53 1.61 -8.11
CA SER A 107 14.89 1.16 -7.81
C SER A 107 15.24 1.15 -6.33
N ALA A 108 14.36 1.68 -5.46
CA ALA A 108 14.59 1.74 -4.02
C ALA A 108 14.76 0.31 -3.47
N GLY A 109 16.02 -0.01 -3.18
CA GLY A 109 16.44 -1.26 -2.58
C GLY A 109 15.69 -1.56 -1.29
N SER A 110 15.68 -2.84 -0.94
CA SER A 110 15.01 -3.47 0.20
C SER A 110 15.42 -2.83 1.54
N SER A 111 14.92 -1.63 1.85
CA SER A 111 14.82 -1.19 3.24
C SER A 111 13.85 -2.17 3.91
N PRO A 112 14.26 -2.84 5.00
CA PRO A 112 13.41 -3.80 5.66
C PRO A 112 12.13 -3.10 6.10
N LEU A 113 10.98 -3.62 5.63
CA LEU A 113 9.67 -3.16 6.04
C LEU A 113 9.60 -3.25 7.56
N ARG A 114 9.51 -2.10 8.22
CA ARG A 114 9.28 -2.07 9.66
C ARG A 114 7.82 -2.42 9.89
N ALA A 115 7.56 -3.32 10.83
CA ALA A 115 6.23 -3.77 11.17
C ALA A 115 5.62 -2.91 12.27
N PRO A 116 4.30 -2.65 12.24
CA PRO A 116 3.58 -2.17 13.41
C PRO A 116 3.73 -3.14 14.59
N ALA A 117 3.50 -2.63 15.81
CA ALA A 117 3.63 -3.44 17.03
C ALA A 117 2.58 -4.56 17.09
N CYS A 118 1.37 -4.35 16.52
CA CYS A 118 0.33 -5.37 16.42
C CYS A 118 0.80 -6.57 15.60
N ALA A 119 1.41 -6.32 14.44
CA ALA A 119 1.91 -7.34 13.52
C ALA A 119 3.05 -8.11 14.17
N SER A 120 4.03 -7.39 14.75
CA SER A 120 5.18 -8.01 15.42
C SER A 120 4.75 -8.87 16.61
N GLY A 121 3.83 -8.37 17.43
CA GLY A 121 3.32 -9.08 18.61
C GLY A 121 2.48 -10.29 18.23
N ALA A 122 1.59 -10.16 17.23
CA ALA A 122 0.77 -11.28 16.75
C ALA A 122 1.65 -12.37 16.12
N MET A 123 2.62 -12.01 15.28
CA MET A 123 3.53 -13.00 14.67
C MET A 123 4.43 -13.66 15.70
N ARG A 124 4.93 -12.92 16.70
CA ARG A 124 5.67 -13.52 17.81
C ARG A 124 4.83 -14.52 18.60
N LEU A 125 3.57 -14.20 18.88
CA LEU A 125 2.65 -15.13 19.53
C LEU A 125 2.42 -16.38 18.68
N SER A 126 2.19 -16.22 17.36
CA SER A 126 2.03 -17.35 16.44
C SER A 126 3.27 -18.23 16.37
N LEU A 127 4.47 -17.64 16.40
CA LEU A 127 5.72 -18.37 16.46
C LEU A 127 5.87 -19.12 17.79
N ASP A 128 5.57 -18.49 18.93
CA ASP A 128 5.59 -19.15 20.24
C ASP A 128 4.65 -20.37 20.27
N LEU A 129 3.47 -20.27 19.65
CA LEU A 129 2.52 -21.38 19.51
C LEU A 129 3.09 -22.47 18.60
N LEU A 130 3.67 -22.11 17.46
CA LEU A 130 4.29 -23.06 16.55
C LEU A 130 5.46 -23.81 17.22
N GLU A 131 6.26 -23.14 18.04
CA GLU A 131 7.30 -23.78 18.84
C GLU A 131 6.73 -24.79 19.85
N ARG A 132 5.56 -24.54 20.43
CA ARG A 132 4.89 -25.54 21.29
C ARG A 132 4.40 -26.73 20.48
N VAL A 133 3.84 -26.49 19.29
CA VAL A 133 3.44 -27.57 18.36
C VAL A 133 4.64 -28.45 17.99
N ARG A 134 5.82 -27.85 17.76
CA ARG A 134 7.09 -28.57 17.48
C ARG A 134 7.50 -29.53 18.59
N LEU A 135 7.07 -29.30 19.84
CA LEU A 135 7.37 -30.18 20.97
C LEU A 135 6.47 -31.43 21.02
N VAL A 136 5.29 -31.36 20.40
CA VAL A 136 4.37 -32.50 20.30
C VAL A 136 4.95 -33.50 19.31
N SER A 137 5.17 -34.75 19.74
CA SER A 137 5.87 -35.76 18.93
C SER A 137 4.94 -36.52 17.96
N ASP A 138 3.63 -36.46 18.18
CA ASP A 138 2.62 -37.14 17.37
C ASP A 138 2.04 -36.20 16.29
N PRO A 139 2.13 -36.55 14.99
CA PRO A 139 1.60 -35.71 13.91
C PRO A 139 0.10 -35.44 13.99
N ALA A 140 -0.70 -36.39 14.50
CA ALA A 140 -2.13 -36.18 14.64
C ALA A 140 -2.44 -35.14 15.73
N ALA A 141 -1.76 -35.21 16.88
CA ALA A 141 -1.82 -34.20 17.92
C ALA A 141 -1.27 -32.84 17.46
N GLN A 142 -0.21 -32.80 16.65
CA GLN A 142 0.28 -31.56 16.02
C GLN A 142 -0.80 -30.92 15.14
N GLY A 143 -1.46 -31.72 14.29
CA GLY A 143 -2.57 -31.27 13.44
C GLY A 143 -3.70 -30.65 14.26
N ARG A 144 -4.10 -31.31 15.37
CA ARG A 144 -5.12 -30.77 16.29
C ARG A 144 -4.69 -29.45 16.93
N ALA A 145 -3.46 -29.33 17.40
CA ALA A 145 -2.95 -28.08 17.97
C ALA A 145 -2.95 -26.93 16.95
N ILE A 146 -2.66 -27.22 15.68
CA ILE A 146 -2.73 -26.24 14.60
C ILE A 146 -4.18 -25.82 14.33
N ASP A 147 -5.07 -26.80 14.17
CA ASP A 147 -6.48 -26.57 13.81
C ASP A 147 -7.29 -25.93 14.95
N GLU A 148 -7.00 -26.26 16.21
CA GLU A 148 -7.77 -25.82 17.37
C GLU A 148 -7.19 -24.59 18.08
N VAL A 149 -5.90 -24.28 17.88
CA VAL A 149 -5.22 -23.16 18.54
C VAL A 149 -4.64 -22.17 17.53
N LEU A 150 -3.64 -22.57 16.74
CA LEU A 150 -2.89 -21.63 15.88
C LEU A 150 -3.77 -20.96 14.82
N LEU A 151 -4.54 -21.75 14.06
CA LEU A 151 -5.41 -21.22 13.01
C LEU A 151 -6.54 -20.35 13.58
N PRO A 152 -7.23 -20.73 14.68
CA PRO A 152 -8.17 -19.83 15.35
C PRO A 152 -7.56 -18.51 15.81
N THR A 153 -6.35 -18.51 16.39
CA THR A 153 -5.67 -17.27 16.80
C THR A 153 -5.36 -16.36 15.60
N LEU A 154 -4.86 -16.92 14.49
CA LEU A 154 -4.67 -16.18 13.24
C LEU A 154 -6.00 -15.71 12.64
N GLY A 155 -7.06 -16.48 12.79
CA GLY A 155 -8.43 -16.13 12.40
C GLY A 155 -8.97 -14.93 13.16
N GLU A 156 -8.79 -14.90 14.49
CA GLU A 156 -9.14 -13.76 15.34
C GLU A 156 -8.37 -12.50 14.93
N PHE A 157 -7.07 -12.61 14.71
CA PHE A 157 -6.25 -11.51 14.21
C PHE A 157 -6.75 -11.01 12.83
N SER A 158 -7.07 -11.93 11.92
CA SER A 158 -7.60 -11.61 10.59
C SER A 158 -8.96 -10.91 10.64
N ALA A 159 -9.83 -11.32 11.55
CA ALA A 159 -11.13 -10.68 11.75
C ALA A 159 -10.98 -9.24 12.23
N ILE A 160 -10.04 -8.99 13.15
CA ILE A 160 -9.75 -7.64 13.66
C ILE A 160 -9.13 -6.77 12.57
N LEU A 161 -8.19 -7.31 11.78
CA LEU A 161 -7.63 -6.61 10.61
C LEU A 161 -8.73 -6.21 9.62
N ARG A 162 -9.65 -7.13 9.32
CA ARG A 162 -10.77 -6.85 8.41
C ARG A 162 -11.72 -5.78 8.95
N ALA A 163 -12.05 -5.83 10.25
CA ALA A 163 -12.87 -4.81 10.88
C ALA A 163 -12.20 -3.41 10.82
N LYS A 164 -10.89 -3.35 11.06
CA LYS A 164 -10.13 -2.10 10.95
C LYS A 164 -9.99 -1.60 9.52
N ALA A 165 -9.78 -2.49 8.56
CA ALA A 165 -9.78 -2.14 7.14
C ALA A 165 -11.12 -1.53 6.74
N ALA A 166 -12.24 -2.20 7.09
CA ALA A 166 -13.57 -1.67 6.83
C ALA A 166 -13.76 -0.28 7.47
N GLN A 167 -13.29 -0.06 8.69
CA GLN A 167 -13.37 1.24 9.35
C GLN A 167 -12.52 2.32 8.66
N ALA A 168 -11.29 2.00 8.26
CA ALA A 168 -10.38 2.93 7.59
C ALA A 168 -10.89 3.36 6.20
N MET A 169 -11.72 2.52 5.56
CA MET A 169 -12.33 2.81 4.26
C MET A 169 -13.64 3.61 4.35
N ILE A 170 -14.13 3.93 5.56
CA ILE A 170 -15.35 4.72 5.77
C ILE A 170 -15.01 6.20 5.86
N GLY A 171 -15.54 7.00 4.93
CA GLY A 171 -15.53 8.46 5.02
C GLY A 171 -14.30 9.11 4.39
N ALA A 172 -13.73 10.11 5.07
CA ALA A 172 -12.55 10.81 4.58
C ALA A 172 -11.32 9.91 4.68
N ALA A 173 -10.36 10.12 3.77
CA ALA A 173 -9.24 9.22 3.65
C ALA A 173 -8.30 9.26 4.87
N ASP A 174 -8.24 8.16 5.62
CA ASP A 174 -7.30 7.93 6.71
C ASP A 174 -6.11 7.10 6.20
N TRP A 175 -5.18 7.79 5.54
CA TRP A 175 -4.01 7.15 4.94
C TRP A 175 -3.06 6.54 5.96
N GLU A 176 -3.04 7.04 7.19
CA GLU A 176 -2.22 6.50 8.28
C GLU A 176 -2.71 5.10 8.66
N SER A 177 -4.01 4.95 8.91
CA SER A 177 -4.61 3.64 9.19
C SER A 177 -4.46 2.66 8.03
N VAL A 178 -4.70 3.12 6.79
CA VAL A 178 -4.50 2.29 5.58
C VAL A 178 -3.05 1.84 5.45
N GLY A 179 -2.11 2.76 5.67
CA GLY A 179 -0.66 2.49 5.64
C GLY A 179 -0.24 1.45 6.67
N ALA A 180 -0.69 1.59 7.92
CA ALA A 180 -0.40 0.64 9.00
C ALA A 180 -0.97 -0.76 8.74
N LEU A 181 -2.18 -0.86 8.18
CA LEU A 181 -2.78 -2.13 7.78
C LEU A 181 -2.00 -2.80 6.65
N LEU A 182 -1.64 -2.05 5.61
CA LEU A 182 -0.82 -2.57 4.51
C LEU A 182 0.57 -3.02 4.99
N ALA A 183 1.21 -2.26 5.88
CA ALA A 183 2.49 -2.64 6.48
C ALA A 183 2.37 -3.93 7.30
N THR A 184 1.27 -4.10 8.03
CA THR A 184 0.96 -5.33 8.78
C THR A 184 0.86 -6.54 7.85
N LEU A 185 0.07 -6.43 6.78
CA LEU A 185 -0.15 -7.52 5.83
C LEU A 185 1.15 -7.89 5.08
N LEU A 186 1.91 -6.90 4.64
CA LEU A 186 3.17 -7.09 3.91
C LEU A 186 4.30 -7.65 4.79
N PHE A 187 4.26 -7.40 6.10
CA PHE A 187 5.19 -8.00 7.05
C PHE A 187 4.81 -9.44 7.41
N ALA A 188 3.54 -9.68 7.73
CA ALA A 188 3.10 -10.95 8.29
C ALA A 188 2.97 -12.06 7.24
N ALA A 189 2.51 -11.75 6.02
CA ALA A 189 2.26 -12.78 5.00
C ALA A 189 3.52 -13.58 4.61
N PRO A 190 4.69 -12.97 4.36
CA PRO A 190 5.90 -13.72 4.04
C PRO A 190 6.36 -14.66 5.16
N LEU A 191 6.15 -14.28 6.43
CA LEU A 191 6.49 -15.15 7.57
C LEU A 191 5.64 -16.41 7.61
N LEU A 192 4.34 -16.29 7.34
CA LEU A 192 3.46 -17.46 7.26
C LEU A 192 3.82 -18.34 6.04
N GLU A 193 4.17 -17.73 4.91
CA GLU A 193 4.66 -18.44 3.73
C GLU A 193 5.97 -19.19 4.00
N GLU A 194 6.88 -18.64 4.80
CA GLU A 194 8.10 -19.32 5.24
C GLU A 194 7.79 -20.47 6.20
N TRP A 195 6.98 -20.22 7.24
CA TRP A 195 6.70 -21.22 8.27
C TRP A 195 5.98 -22.46 7.74
N GLN A 196 5.06 -22.32 6.78
CA GLN A 196 4.34 -23.48 6.22
C GLN A 196 5.27 -24.45 5.46
N GLU A 197 6.44 -23.98 5.01
CA GLU A 197 7.46 -24.82 4.35
C GLU A 197 8.39 -25.51 5.37
N GLU A 198 8.31 -25.15 6.65
CA GLU A 198 9.10 -25.75 7.73
C GLU A 198 8.36 -26.89 8.45
N PRO A 199 9.08 -27.90 8.96
CA PRO A 199 8.50 -28.87 9.88
C PRO A 199 7.98 -28.20 11.19
N PRO A 200 6.89 -28.73 11.78
CA PRO A 200 6.12 -29.89 11.34
C PRO A 200 5.08 -29.59 10.26
N LEU A 201 4.86 -28.32 9.89
CA LEU A 201 3.78 -27.91 8.98
C LEU A 201 3.92 -28.54 7.59
N ALA A 202 5.13 -28.55 7.03
CA ALA A 202 5.42 -29.17 5.74
C ALA A 202 5.27 -30.71 5.74
N SER A 203 5.31 -31.35 6.91
CA SER A 203 5.25 -32.81 7.05
C SER A 203 3.86 -33.36 7.35
N LEU A 204 2.85 -32.51 7.46
CA LEU A 204 1.47 -32.98 7.67
C LEU A 204 0.96 -33.64 6.38
N ASP A 205 0.33 -34.82 6.51
CA ASP A 205 0.00 -35.76 5.41
C ASP A 205 -0.93 -35.23 4.30
N ALA A 206 -1.37 -33.98 4.38
CA ALA A 206 -2.05 -33.30 3.29
C ALA A 206 -1.17 -32.14 2.78
N PRO A 207 -1.01 -31.96 1.45
CA PRO A 207 -0.49 -30.72 0.88
C PRO A 207 -1.52 -29.58 1.03
N ARG A 208 -1.99 -29.37 2.25
CA ARG A 208 -2.72 -28.18 2.65
C ARG A 208 -1.66 -27.11 2.85
N ALA A 209 -1.75 -26.04 2.07
CA ALA A 209 -1.22 -24.77 2.53
C ALA A 209 -1.95 -24.46 3.84
N VAL A 210 -1.32 -24.76 4.99
CA VAL A 210 -1.90 -24.67 6.34
C VAL A 210 -2.51 -23.29 6.53
N PHE A 211 -1.79 -22.26 6.09
CA PHE A 211 -2.23 -20.86 6.15
C PHE A 211 -2.93 -20.37 4.87
N GLY A 212 -3.24 -21.25 3.92
CA GLY A 212 -3.71 -20.85 2.58
C GLY A 212 -5.00 -20.03 2.59
N ALA A 213 -5.93 -20.31 3.50
CA ALA A 213 -7.14 -19.49 3.65
C ALA A 213 -6.83 -18.10 4.24
N VAL A 214 -5.97 -18.04 5.25
CA VAL A 214 -5.52 -16.79 5.90
C VAL A 214 -4.79 -15.91 4.89
N LEU A 215 -3.81 -16.47 4.19
CA LEU A 215 -3.00 -15.78 3.17
C LEU A 215 -3.85 -15.24 2.01
N ARG A 216 -4.83 -16.00 1.53
CA ARG A 216 -5.79 -15.49 0.52
C ARG A 216 -6.61 -14.32 1.06
N GLY A 217 -7.18 -14.46 2.26
CA GLY A 217 -7.99 -13.39 2.87
C GLY A 217 -7.19 -12.12 3.16
N TRP A 218 -5.90 -12.24 3.47
CA TRP A 218 -4.98 -11.11 3.65
C TRP A 218 -4.59 -10.45 2.33
N ARG A 219 -4.42 -11.25 1.27
CA ARG A 219 -4.16 -10.76 -0.08
C ARG A 219 -5.33 -9.95 -0.63
N GLU A 220 -6.55 -10.48 -0.48
CA GLU A 220 -7.80 -9.79 -0.87
C GLU A 220 -7.93 -8.45 -0.12
N MET A 221 -7.72 -8.45 1.20
CA MET A 221 -7.76 -7.22 2.00
C MET A 221 -6.73 -6.18 1.56
N ARG A 222 -5.51 -6.62 1.21
CA ARG A 222 -4.49 -5.72 0.67
C ARG A 222 -4.94 -5.09 -0.65
N GLU A 223 -5.52 -5.89 -1.54
CA GLU A 223 -6.01 -5.43 -2.85
C GLU A 223 -7.17 -4.44 -2.68
N GLU A 224 -8.11 -4.70 -1.77
CA GLU A 224 -9.19 -3.78 -1.40
C GLU A 224 -8.66 -2.44 -0.87
N LEU A 225 -7.65 -2.46 0.00
CA LEU A 225 -7.02 -1.23 0.54
C LEU A 225 -6.26 -0.45 -0.53
N GLU A 226 -5.55 -1.13 -1.43
CA GLU A 226 -4.83 -0.53 -2.56
C GLU A 226 -5.82 0.11 -3.56
N GLU A 227 -6.94 -0.56 -3.85
CA GLU A 227 -8.02 -0.06 -4.69
C GLU A 227 -8.76 1.11 -4.04
N HIS A 228 -9.00 1.05 -2.73
CA HIS A 228 -9.60 2.17 -2.00
C HIS A 228 -8.74 3.45 -2.11
N ALA A 229 -7.42 3.31 -1.99
CA ALA A 229 -6.50 4.43 -2.17
C ALA A 229 -6.57 5.04 -3.57
N SER A 230 -6.53 4.21 -4.63
CA SER A 230 -6.57 4.73 -6.00
C SER A 230 -7.95 5.30 -6.37
N SER A 231 -9.04 4.63 -6.00
CA SER A 231 -10.41 5.06 -6.31
C SER A 231 -10.82 6.35 -5.60
N THR A 232 -10.39 6.56 -4.35
CA THR A 232 -10.68 7.79 -3.59
C THR A 232 -10.00 8.99 -4.22
N LEU A 233 -8.69 8.89 -4.53
CA LEU A 233 -7.95 9.96 -5.21
C LEU A 233 -8.53 10.26 -6.59
N ALA A 234 -8.93 9.22 -7.34
CA ALA A 234 -9.56 9.40 -8.64
C ALA A 234 -10.90 10.14 -8.51
N ALA A 235 -11.75 9.76 -7.54
CA ALA A 235 -13.04 10.40 -7.30
C ALA A 235 -12.87 11.89 -6.94
N ASP A 236 -11.94 12.21 -6.04
CA ASP A 236 -11.63 13.60 -5.65
C ASP A 236 -11.15 14.42 -6.85
N PHE A 237 -10.24 13.85 -7.65
CA PHE A 237 -9.75 14.51 -8.86
C PHE A 237 -10.87 14.72 -9.89
N PHE A 238 -11.70 13.70 -10.17
CA PHE A 238 -12.80 13.80 -11.12
C PHE A 238 -13.83 14.85 -10.69
N HIS A 239 -14.12 14.92 -9.39
CA HIS A 239 -15.00 15.93 -8.84
C HIS A 239 -14.42 17.34 -9.01
N GLY A 240 -13.17 17.55 -8.60
CA GLY A 240 -12.50 18.85 -8.73
C GLY A 240 -12.33 19.28 -10.19
N ALA A 241 -12.01 18.34 -11.08
CA ALA A 241 -11.81 18.59 -12.51
C ALA A 241 -13.12 18.64 -13.31
N GLY A 242 -14.29 18.57 -12.67
CA GLY A 242 -15.59 18.67 -13.33
C GLY A 242 -15.75 19.97 -14.13
N ARG A 243 -15.19 21.08 -13.62
CA ARG A 243 -15.19 22.36 -14.33
C ARG A 243 -14.35 22.32 -15.60
N TYR A 244 -13.17 21.71 -15.54
CA TYR A 244 -12.28 21.52 -16.70
C TYR A 244 -12.98 20.75 -17.83
N VAL A 245 -13.74 19.70 -17.50
CA VAL A 245 -14.56 18.95 -18.47
C VAL A 245 -15.74 19.78 -19.00
N GLY A 246 -16.30 20.67 -18.18
CA GLY A 246 -17.36 21.60 -18.58
C GLY A 246 -16.90 22.65 -19.58
N GLU A 247 -15.68 23.18 -19.39
CA GLU A 247 -15.02 24.20 -20.23
C GLU A 247 -14.42 23.64 -21.52
N ARG A 248 -14.69 22.37 -21.86
CA ARG A 248 -14.15 21.71 -23.05
C ARG A 248 -14.41 22.41 -24.39
N ARG A 249 -15.43 23.28 -24.46
CA ARG A 249 -15.71 24.11 -25.65
C ARG A 249 -14.62 25.14 -25.90
N ASP A 250 -13.87 25.52 -24.87
CA ASP A 250 -12.82 26.52 -24.94
C ASP A 250 -11.60 25.99 -25.71
N PHE A 251 -11.41 24.67 -25.79
CA PHE A 251 -10.39 24.06 -26.66
C PHE A 251 -10.64 24.32 -28.15
N ARG A 252 -11.89 24.56 -28.55
CA ARG A 252 -12.21 24.98 -29.92
C ARG A 252 -12.00 26.47 -30.11
N LEU A 253 -12.36 27.28 -29.10
CA LEU A 253 -12.39 28.74 -29.17
C LEU A 253 -11.06 29.42 -28.81
N ALA A 254 -10.02 28.66 -28.48
CA ALA A 254 -8.71 29.18 -28.05
C ALA A 254 -7.93 30.00 -29.11
N ALA A 255 -8.53 30.35 -30.24
CA ALA A 255 -7.99 31.26 -31.25
C ALA A 255 -9.00 32.41 -31.41
N GLU A 256 -8.71 33.63 -30.97
CA GLU A 256 -8.36 34.73 -31.89
C GLU A 256 -7.55 35.88 -31.22
N GLY A 257 -7.24 35.83 -29.92
CA GLY A 257 -6.80 37.02 -29.16
C GLY A 257 -5.29 37.29 -29.00
N GLU A 258 -4.41 36.31 -29.19
CA GLU A 258 -2.98 36.44 -28.83
C GLU A 258 -1.99 36.33 -30.00
N ALA A 259 -2.49 36.12 -31.24
CA ALA A 259 -1.65 36.02 -32.43
C ALA A 259 -1.39 37.38 -33.12
N ALA A 260 -1.26 38.46 -32.35
CA ALA A 260 -0.93 39.79 -32.84
C ALA A 260 0.20 40.42 -32.04
N GLY A 261 1.39 39.81 -32.07
CA GLY A 261 2.63 40.53 -31.79
C GLY A 261 3.72 39.73 -31.07
N GLY A 262 4.81 39.46 -31.79
CA GLY A 262 6.13 39.23 -31.20
C GLY A 262 6.64 37.80 -31.28
N GLU A 263 7.83 37.64 -31.85
CA GLU A 263 8.63 36.43 -31.84
C GLU A 263 8.99 36.04 -30.40
N GLY A 264 8.19 35.15 -29.83
CA GLY A 264 8.39 34.49 -28.56
C GLY A 264 7.17 33.62 -28.33
N GLU A 265 7.33 32.30 -28.20
CA GLU A 265 6.20 31.43 -27.89
C GLU A 265 5.40 32.04 -26.73
N PRO A 266 4.11 32.36 -26.89
CA PRO A 266 3.30 32.68 -25.74
C PRO A 266 3.32 31.41 -24.88
N LEU A 267 3.99 31.52 -23.74
CA LEU A 267 3.88 30.64 -22.59
C LEU A 267 2.42 30.67 -22.15
N GLY A 268 1.54 30.03 -22.92
CA GLY A 268 0.13 29.98 -22.61
C GLY A 268 -0.02 29.11 -21.36
N ASP A 269 -0.53 29.74 -20.31
CA ASP A 269 -0.68 29.15 -18.99
C ASP A 269 -1.54 27.87 -19.01
N LEU A 270 -1.38 27.06 -17.96
CA LEU A 270 -2.26 25.92 -17.68
C LEU A 270 -3.72 26.37 -17.63
N SER A 271 -4.63 25.48 -18.02
CA SER A 271 -6.07 25.76 -17.89
C SER A 271 -6.41 26.08 -16.42
N PRO A 272 -6.96 27.27 -16.10
CA PRO A 272 -7.19 27.68 -14.72
C PRO A 272 -8.08 26.70 -13.93
N ALA A 273 -9.04 26.07 -14.60
CA ALA A 273 -9.93 25.05 -14.02
C ALA A 273 -9.23 23.75 -13.62
N LEU A 274 -7.97 23.54 -14.03
CA LEU A 274 -7.18 22.35 -13.73
C LEU A 274 -6.15 22.59 -12.59
N CYS A 275 -5.83 23.86 -12.28
CA CYS A 275 -4.80 24.20 -11.29
C CYS A 275 -5.08 23.68 -9.88
N GLU A 276 -6.32 23.84 -9.40
CA GLU A 276 -6.73 23.36 -8.07
C GLU A 276 -6.76 21.82 -8.00
N PRO A 277 -7.39 21.09 -8.95
CA PRO A 277 -7.35 19.62 -8.99
C PRO A 277 -5.92 19.05 -9.02
N LEU A 278 -5.00 19.63 -9.79
CA LEU A 278 -3.60 19.20 -9.83
C LEU A 278 -2.89 19.45 -8.51
N SER A 279 -3.18 20.57 -7.85
CA SER A 279 -2.59 20.89 -6.55
C SER A 279 -3.08 19.94 -5.46
N LEU A 280 -4.39 19.64 -5.46
CA LEU A 280 -4.98 18.63 -4.58
C LEU A 280 -4.35 17.26 -4.82
N LEU A 281 -4.29 16.80 -6.07
CA LEU A 281 -3.70 15.51 -6.45
C LEU A 281 -2.25 15.39 -5.94
N ARG A 282 -1.41 16.41 -6.14
CA ARG A 282 -0.03 16.43 -5.66
C ARG A 282 0.05 16.29 -4.14
N SER A 283 -0.80 17.02 -3.41
CA SER A 283 -0.84 16.95 -1.94
C SER A 283 -1.27 15.56 -1.44
N GLN A 284 -2.24 14.94 -2.11
CA GLN A 284 -2.74 13.61 -1.76
C GLN A 284 -1.72 12.52 -2.09
N LEU A 285 -1.03 12.60 -3.23
CA LEU A 285 0.06 11.70 -3.58
C LEU A 285 1.24 11.82 -2.59
N ALA A 286 1.55 13.03 -2.12
CA ALA A 286 2.56 13.23 -1.08
C ALA A 286 2.12 12.60 0.25
N ALA A 287 0.84 12.74 0.63
CA ALA A 287 0.28 12.10 1.82
C ALA A 287 0.33 10.57 1.71
N LEU A 288 -0.08 9.99 0.58
CA LEU A 288 0.04 8.54 0.33
C LEU A 288 1.49 8.08 0.41
N ARG A 289 2.43 8.83 -0.17
CA ARG A 289 3.86 8.50 -0.12
C ARG A 289 4.39 8.47 1.31
N ALA A 290 3.90 9.35 2.18
CA ALA A 290 4.33 9.39 3.57
C ALA A 290 3.81 8.19 4.39
N GLN A 291 2.67 7.59 4.01
CA GLN A 291 1.97 6.61 4.83
C GLN A 291 2.02 5.17 4.28
N LEU A 292 2.02 4.99 2.97
CA LEU A 292 1.92 3.66 2.36
C LEU A 292 3.29 3.00 2.19
N PRO A 293 3.37 1.67 2.40
CA PRO A 293 4.52 0.88 1.97
C PRO A 293 4.80 1.06 0.47
N ALA A 294 6.08 1.13 0.08
CA ALA A 294 6.50 1.43 -1.29
C ALA A 294 5.86 0.49 -2.34
N ALA A 295 5.70 -0.80 -2.02
CA ALA A 295 5.07 -1.76 -2.93
C ALA A 295 3.59 -1.43 -3.20
N SER A 296 2.85 -1.08 -2.15
CA SER A 296 1.43 -0.70 -2.25
C SER A 296 1.25 0.67 -2.88
N LEU A 297 2.10 1.65 -2.53
CA LEU A 297 2.14 2.95 -3.19
C LEU A 297 2.33 2.80 -4.70
N ARG A 298 3.26 1.92 -5.15
CA ARG A 298 3.50 1.64 -6.57
C ARG A 298 2.31 1.06 -7.31
N ARG A 299 1.44 0.33 -6.63
CA ARG A 299 0.22 -0.24 -7.22
C ARG A 299 -0.90 0.80 -7.25
N ALA A 300 -1.10 1.49 -6.13
CA ALA A 300 -2.10 2.54 -5.99
C ALA A 300 -1.90 3.68 -7.00
N TRP A 301 -0.69 4.25 -7.10
CA TRP A 301 -0.47 5.37 -8.03
C TRP A 301 -0.60 4.94 -9.49
N ARG A 302 -0.20 3.71 -9.84
CA ARG A 302 -0.33 3.20 -11.22
C ARG A 302 -1.79 3.02 -11.60
N SER A 303 -2.58 2.39 -10.72
CA SER A 303 -4.03 2.25 -10.89
C SER A 303 -4.72 3.62 -11.02
N LEU A 304 -4.32 4.59 -10.18
CA LEU A 304 -4.80 5.97 -10.30
C LEU A 304 -4.44 6.59 -11.65
N ALA A 305 -3.18 6.52 -12.08
CA ALA A 305 -2.73 7.07 -13.35
C ALA A 305 -3.49 6.48 -14.55
N GLU A 306 -3.75 5.17 -14.55
CA GLU A 306 -4.56 4.49 -15.57
C GLU A 306 -6.03 4.95 -15.57
N ALA A 307 -6.60 5.18 -14.38
CA ALA A 307 -7.95 5.73 -14.23
C ALA A 307 -8.04 7.18 -14.75
N LEU A 308 -7.06 8.02 -14.42
CA LEU A 308 -6.97 9.40 -14.91
C LEU A 308 -6.76 9.44 -16.44
N ASP A 309 -5.88 8.59 -16.98
CA ASP A 309 -5.66 8.44 -18.42
C ASP A 309 -6.96 8.11 -19.15
N THR A 310 -7.69 7.11 -18.66
CA THR A 310 -8.99 6.72 -19.21
C THR A 310 -10.00 7.87 -19.14
N TRP A 311 -10.14 8.49 -17.97
CA TRP A 311 -11.17 9.49 -17.74
C TRP A 311 -10.95 10.76 -18.55
N VAL A 312 -9.71 11.29 -18.60
CA VAL A 312 -9.40 12.49 -19.40
C VAL A 312 -9.58 12.20 -20.88
N TYR A 313 -9.15 11.02 -21.34
CA TYR A 313 -9.34 10.62 -22.74
C TYR A 313 -10.82 10.58 -23.12
N GLU A 314 -11.64 9.88 -22.35
CA GLU A 314 -13.07 9.72 -22.64
C GLU A 314 -13.89 11.01 -22.40
N SER A 315 -13.53 11.82 -21.41
CA SER A 315 -14.32 12.99 -20.99
C SER A 315 -13.93 14.27 -21.73
N VAL A 316 -12.66 14.41 -22.11
CA VAL A 316 -12.12 15.61 -22.75
C VAL A 316 -11.76 15.31 -24.20
N VAL A 317 -10.83 14.39 -24.45
CA VAL A 317 -10.26 14.18 -25.80
C VAL A 317 -11.35 13.76 -26.79
N ARG A 318 -12.11 12.70 -26.50
CA ARG A 318 -13.15 12.18 -27.40
C ARG A 318 -14.37 13.08 -27.54
N ARG A 319 -14.57 14.04 -26.63
CA ARG A 319 -15.79 14.86 -26.53
C ARG A 319 -15.58 16.32 -26.89
N SER A 320 -14.40 16.65 -27.41
CA SER A 320 -14.01 18.02 -27.75
C SER A 320 -13.59 18.11 -29.20
N ALA A 321 -13.72 19.30 -29.76
CA ALA A 321 -13.01 19.68 -30.97
C ALA A 321 -11.90 20.64 -30.56
N PHE A 322 -10.74 20.52 -31.19
CA PHE A 322 -9.55 21.28 -30.82
C PHE A 322 -9.13 22.20 -31.95
N SER A 323 -8.92 23.49 -31.67
CA SER A 323 -8.12 24.35 -32.54
C SER A 323 -6.64 24.03 -32.35
N ALA A 324 -5.77 24.58 -33.20
CA ALA A 324 -4.32 24.43 -33.02
C ALA A 324 -3.85 24.93 -31.64
N ALA A 325 -4.36 26.09 -31.20
CA ALA A 325 -4.06 26.65 -29.88
C ALA A 325 -4.63 25.80 -28.74
N GLY A 326 -5.87 25.30 -28.89
CA GLY A 326 -6.49 24.43 -27.89
C GLY A 326 -5.77 23.08 -27.74
N ALA A 327 -5.29 22.51 -28.85
CA ALA A 327 -4.46 21.31 -28.84
C ALA A 327 -3.15 21.55 -28.07
N GLN A 328 -2.48 22.70 -28.27
CA GLN A 328 -1.29 23.05 -27.50
C GLN A 328 -1.57 23.24 -26.01
N ARG A 329 -2.69 23.90 -25.66
CA ARG A 329 -3.12 24.03 -24.25
C ARG A 329 -3.34 22.66 -23.61
N PHE A 330 -4.07 21.77 -24.28
CA PHE A 330 -4.30 20.41 -23.80
C PHE A 330 -3.00 19.63 -23.60
N ARG A 331 -2.01 19.77 -24.50
CA ARG A 331 -0.69 19.14 -24.32
C ARG A 331 -0.02 19.57 -23.01
N ARG A 332 -0.07 20.86 -22.68
CA ARG A 332 0.50 21.40 -21.43
C ARG A 332 -0.25 20.87 -20.21
N ASP A 333 -1.58 20.88 -20.27
CA ASP A 333 -2.42 20.32 -19.21
C ASP A 333 -2.13 18.83 -18.95
N ALA A 334 -2.02 18.03 -20.02
CA ALA A 334 -1.68 16.61 -19.95
C ALA A 334 -0.27 16.39 -19.38
N GLN A 335 0.70 17.22 -19.77
CA GLN A 335 2.04 17.16 -19.20
C GLN A 335 2.04 17.51 -17.71
N ALA A 336 1.35 18.56 -17.29
CA ALA A 336 1.25 18.94 -15.88
C ALA A 336 0.55 17.85 -15.03
N LEU A 337 -0.43 17.15 -15.61
CA LEU A 337 -1.04 15.99 -14.98
C LEU A 337 -0.02 14.85 -14.78
N VAL A 338 0.79 14.53 -15.79
CA VAL A 338 1.87 13.53 -15.67
C VAL A 338 2.90 13.97 -14.63
N ASP A 339 3.32 15.23 -14.64
CA ASP A 339 4.32 15.79 -13.72
C ASP A 339 3.84 15.80 -12.27
N SER A 340 2.52 15.76 -12.04
CA SER A 340 1.95 15.64 -10.70
C SER A 340 2.32 14.32 -10.00
N PHE A 341 2.75 13.31 -10.77
CA PHE A 341 3.23 12.03 -10.25
C PHE A 341 4.75 11.99 -10.02
N SER A 342 5.50 13.05 -10.33
CA SER A 342 6.97 13.08 -10.19
C SER A 342 7.47 12.70 -8.79
N GLY A 343 6.68 13.00 -7.75
CA GLY A 343 6.98 12.62 -6.37
C GLY A 343 6.85 11.12 -6.08
N VAL A 344 6.19 10.34 -6.94
CA VAL A 344 5.96 8.88 -6.74
C VAL A 344 6.53 8.01 -7.87
N SER A 345 6.76 8.59 -9.05
CA SER A 345 7.28 7.88 -10.22
C SER A 345 7.90 8.86 -11.23
N ALA A 346 9.11 8.53 -11.71
CA ALA A 346 9.73 9.28 -12.81
C ALA A 346 9.10 8.91 -14.18
N SER A 347 8.40 7.77 -14.26
CA SER A 347 7.88 7.22 -15.51
C SER A 347 6.35 7.20 -15.56
N ALA A 348 5.66 8.15 -14.92
CA ALA A 348 4.19 8.16 -14.86
C ALA A 348 3.51 8.17 -16.25
N HIS A 349 4.16 8.76 -17.25
CA HIS A 349 3.73 8.73 -18.65
C HIS A 349 3.54 7.30 -19.20
N THR A 350 4.23 6.30 -18.67
CA THR A 350 4.06 4.89 -19.10
C THR A 350 2.77 4.27 -18.60
N ALA A 351 2.17 4.79 -17.53
CA ALA A 351 0.83 4.41 -17.08
C ALA A 351 -0.26 5.25 -17.77
N MET A 352 0.09 6.47 -18.18
CA MET A 352 -0.79 7.41 -18.90
C MET A 352 -0.51 7.45 -20.41
N ARG A 353 -0.39 6.26 -21.02
CA ARG A 353 0.13 6.13 -22.40
C ARG A 353 -0.77 6.80 -23.42
N ARG A 354 -2.10 6.72 -23.28
CA ARG A 354 -3.00 7.32 -24.27
C ARG A 354 -2.90 8.83 -24.24
N LEU A 355 -2.90 9.45 -23.06
CA LEU A 355 -2.72 10.90 -22.94
C LEU A 355 -1.36 11.36 -23.46
N HIS A 356 -0.29 10.59 -23.16
CA HIS A 356 1.03 10.87 -23.70
C HIS A 356 1.03 10.84 -25.23
N GLU A 357 0.44 9.82 -25.84
CA GLU A 357 0.35 9.69 -27.29
C GLU A 357 -0.56 10.75 -27.94
N VAL A 358 -1.67 11.12 -27.30
CA VAL A 358 -2.50 12.27 -27.72
C VAL A 358 -1.64 13.54 -27.74
N ALA A 359 -0.82 13.75 -26.71
CA ALA A 359 0.04 14.92 -26.64
C ALA A 359 1.15 14.90 -27.72
N ILE A 360 1.64 13.72 -28.14
CA ILE A 360 2.53 13.59 -29.31
C ILE A 360 1.79 14.02 -30.57
N VAL A 361 0.58 13.47 -30.82
CA VAL A 361 -0.20 13.75 -32.04
C VAL A 361 -0.59 15.22 -32.15
N PHE A 362 -1.03 15.84 -31.05
CA PHE A 362 -1.32 17.27 -31.01
C PHE A 362 -0.08 18.15 -31.22
N GLY A 363 1.10 17.62 -30.90
CA GLY A 363 2.39 18.30 -31.11
C GLY A 363 2.90 18.25 -32.53
N LEU A 364 2.34 17.39 -33.38
CA LEU A 364 2.79 17.26 -34.76
C LEU A 364 2.51 18.53 -35.57
N PRO A 365 3.41 18.93 -36.47
CA PRO A 365 3.17 20.05 -37.37
C PRO A 365 2.01 19.76 -38.33
N PRO A 366 1.29 20.78 -38.84
CA PRO A 366 0.18 20.60 -39.78
C PRO A 366 0.41 19.63 -40.94
N PRO A 367 1.56 19.65 -41.66
CA PRO A 367 1.81 18.69 -42.75
C PRO A 367 1.88 17.24 -42.28
N ALA A 368 2.47 16.97 -41.10
CA ALA A 368 2.54 15.61 -40.55
C ALA A 368 1.16 15.11 -40.12
N ARG A 369 0.29 16.00 -39.63
CA ARG A 369 -1.11 15.65 -39.30
C ARG A 369 -1.93 15.36 -40.57
N ALA A 370 -1.73 16.15 -41.63
CA ALA A 370 -2.36 15.92 -42.92
C ALA A 370 -1.93 14.58 -43.54
N GLU A 371 -0.64 14.23 -43.43
CA GLU A 371 -0.11 12.93 -43.83
C GLU A 371 -0.82 11.79 -43.08
N LEU A 372 -0.96 11.88 -41.76
CA LEU A 372 -1.65 10.87 -40.97
C LEU A 372 -3.13 10.71 -41.36
N LEU A 373 -3.84 11.80 -41.65
CA LEU A 373 -5.22 11.76 -42.15
C LEU A 373 -5.31 11.06 -43.52
N GLN A 374 -4.37 11.34 -44.42
CA GLN A 374 -4.31 10.65 -45.73
C GLN A 374 -4.03 9.16 -45.54
N LEU A 375 -3.08 8.78 -44.68
CA LEU A 375 -2.76 7.39 -44.39
C LEU A 375 -3.93 6.65 -43.73
N ALA A 376 -4.69 7.32 -42.85
CA ALA A 376 -5.90 6.77 -42.26
C ALA A 376 -6.97 6.44 -43.31
N SER A 377 -7.09 7.26 -44.36
CA SER A 377 -7.97 6.98 -45.49
C SER A 377 -7.43 5.94 -46.48
N ALA A 378 -6.11 5.81 -46.60
CA ALA A 378 -5.44 4.95 -47.59
C ALA A 378 -5.34 3.48 -47.17
N GLY A 379 -5.36 3.17 -45.87
CA GLY A 379 -5.46 1.81 -45.36
C GLY A 379 -4.62 1.53 -44.10
N ALA A 380 -5.06 0.55 -43.31
CA ALA A 380 -4.56 0.26 -41.96
C ALA A 380 -3.05 -0.05 -41.88
N ALA A 381 -2.46 -0.70 -42.90
CA ALA A 381 -1.05 -1.09 -42.87
C ALA A 381 -0.08 0.09 -42.93
N ALA A 382 -0.39 1.12 -43.73
CA ALA A 382 0.45 2.30 -43.88
C ALA A 382 0.35 3.19 -42.63
N LEU A 383 -0.86 3.35 -42.07
CA LEU A 383 -1.08 4.04 -40.81
C LEU A 383 -0.35 3.35 -39.64
N SER A 384 -0.38 2.02 -39.56
CA SER A 384 0.31 1.27 -38.51
C SER A 384 1.83 1.51 -38.52
N ARG A 385 2.46 1.47 -39.70
CA ARG A 385 3.90 1.75 -39.82
C ARG A 385 4.24 3.16 -39.33
N ARG A 386 3.44 4.16 -39.74
CA ARG A 386 3.66 5.55 -39.34
C ARG A 386 3.45 5.76 -37.83
N ARG A 387 2.49 5.06 -37.23
CA ARG A 387 2.28 5.03 -35.78
C ARG A 387 3.50 4.48 -35.05
N ASP A 388 4.08 3.37 -35.53
CA ASP A 388 5.27 2.78 -34.93
C ASP A 388 6.48 3.73 -34.98
N GLU A 389 6.66 4.44 -36.10
CA GLU A 389 7.70 5.47 -36.24
C GLU A 389 7.53 6.64 -35.24
N LEU A 390 6.28 6.95 -34.87
CA LEU A 390 5.94 8.00 -33.92
C LEU A 390 5.89 7.51 -32.47
N GLY A 391 6.04 6.20 -32.22
CA GLY A 391 5.88 5.60 -30.89
C GLY A 391 4.44 5.58 -30.37
N VAL A 392 3.44 5.64 -31.26
CA VAL A 392 2.00 5.73 -30.93
C VAL A 392 1.36 4.34 -30.96
N HIS A 393 1.40 3.63 -29.84
CA HIS A 393 0.97 2.23 -29.75
C HIS A 393 -0.35 2.03 -28.99
N ALA A 394 -0.67 2.90 -28.03
CA ALA A 394 -1.86 2.85 -27.20
C ALA A 394 -3.12 3.40 -27.90
N LEU A 395 -2.98 4.37 -28.82
CA LEU A 395 -4.08 4.83 -29.67
C LEU A 395 -4.23 3.90 -30.87
N ASP A 396 -5.28 3.08 -30.92
CA ASP A 396 -5.56 2.24 -32.09
C ASP A 396 -5.87 3.08 -33.36
N GLY A 397 -5.98 2.41 -34.52
CA GLY A 397 -6.16 3.12 -35.79
C GLY A 397 -7.47 3.91 -35.88
N GLU A 398 -8.52 3.42 -35.23
CA GLU A 398 -9.83 4.07 -35.16
C GLU A 398 -9.75 5.31 -34.25
N SER A 399 -9.23 5.15 -33.03
CA SER A 399 -9.00 6.21 -32.06
C SER A 399 -8.13 7.34 -32.61
N LEU A 400 -7.05 7.00 -33.33
CA LEU A 400 -6.20 8.00 -33.97
C LEU A 400 -6.94 8.76 -35.07
N SER A 401 -7.77 8.07 -35.86
CA SER A 401 -8.57 8.71 -36.90
C SER A 401 -9.63 9.64 -36.31
N GLU A 402 -10.33 9.22 -35.25
CA GLU A 402 -11.26 10.05 -34.48
C GLU A 402 -10.55 11.29 -33.91
N LEU A 403 -9.37 11.10 -33.32
CA LEU A 403 -8.56 12.19 -32.76
C LEU A 403 -8.16 13.21 -33.84
N LEU A 404 -7.70 12.75 -35.00
CA LEU A 404 -7.31 13.63 -36.09
C LEU A 404 -8.52 14.37 -36.68
N ALA A 405 -9.69 13.72 -36.74
CA ALA A 405 -10.94 14.37 -37.17
C ALA A 405 -11.45 15.41 -36.16
N SER A 406 -11.10 15.27 -34.87
CA SER A 406 -11.44 16.25 -33.84
C SER A 406 -10.64 17.56 -33.93
N LEU A 407 -9.51 17.55 -34.65
CA LEU A 407 -8.71 18.75 -34.90
C LEU A 407 -9.38 19.58 -35.98
N VAL A 408 -9.81 20.80 -35.61
CA VAL A 408 -10.30 21.78 -36.57
C VAL A 408 -9.13 22.20 -37.44
N VAL A 409 -9.19 21.85 -38.72
CA VAL A 409 -8.26 22.38 -39.72
C VAL A 409 -8.66 23.81 -39.97
N ASP A 410 -8.03 24.75 -39.26
CA ASP A 410 -8.10 26.17 -39.60
C ASP A 410 -7.62 26.29 -41.05
N SER A 411 -8.57 26.60 -41.95
CA SER A 411 -8.41 26.66 -43.40
C SER A 411 -7.83 28.00 -43.84
#